data_AF-A0A9I9E5V0-F1
#
_entry.id   AF-A0A9I9E5V0-F1
#
_cell.length_a   1.000
_cell.length_b   1.000
_cell.length_c   1.000
_cell.angle_alpha   90.00
_cell.angle_beta   90.00
_cell.angle_gamma   90.00
#
_symmetry.space_group_name_H-M   'P 1'
#
loop_
_entity.id
_entity.type
_entity.pdbx_description
1 polymer ?
#
loop_
_entity_poly.entity_id
_entity_poly.type
_entity_poly.pdbx_seq_one_letter_code
_entity_poly.pdbx_strand_id
1 'polypeptide(L)' 'MSSLEGPPTNGDWRPLENPGDALVKEIAKWAVQEYNNRGRHLTFNSMLQVWIKVTLGNLKLRDSPLSLT' A
#
# COMPACT_ATOMS: atom_id res chain seq x y z
N MET A 1 20.29 6.07 2.25
CA MET A 1 19.73 5.10 1.31
C MET A 1 19.14 3.99 2.17
N SER A 2 17.82 3.91 2.31
CA SER A 2 17.17 2.98 3.25
C SER A 2 17.13 1.60 2.61
N SER A 3 18.00 0.73 3.12
CA SER A 3 18.16 -0.66 2.72
C SER A 3 16.96 -1.44 3.24
N LEU A 4 16.20 -2.06 2.34
CA LEU A 4 15.29 -3.16 2.68
C LEU A 4 16.19 -4.32 3.12
N GLU A 5 16.62 -4.32 4.39
CA GLU A 5 17.51 -5.33 4.97
C GLU A 5 16.77 -6.67 5.08
N GLY A 6 16.80 -7.44 3.99
CA GLY A 6 16.44 -8.85 3.93
C GLY A 6 15.80 -9.25 2.60
N PRO A 7 16.16 -10.41 2.03
CA PRO A 7 15.48 -10.90 0.84
C PRO A 7 13.97 -11.03 1.13
N PRO A 8 13.10 -10.65 0.17
CA PRO A 8 11.66 -10.73 0.39
C PRO A 8 11.29 -12.19 0.68
N THR A 9 10.90 -12.50 1.92
CA THR A 9 10.39 -13.83 2.23
C THR A 9 9.04 -13.98 1.56
N ASN A 10 8.93 -14.97 0.68
CA ASN A 10 7.66 -15.34 0.08
C ASN A 10 6.64 -15.59 1.19
N GLY A 11 5.54 -14.83 1.19
CA GLY A 11 4.35 -15.18 1.97
C GLY A 11 3.97 -14.23 3.10
N ASP A 12 4.91 -13.49 3.69
CA ASP A 12 4.58 -12.69 4.88
C ASP A 12 4.28 -11.23 4.54
N TRP A 13 3.26 -10.68 5.21
CA TRP A 13 2.99 -9.26 5.19
C TRP A 13 4.00 -8.55 6.08
N ARG A 14 4.70 -7.55 5.54
CA ARG A 14 5.64 -6.71 6.29
C ARG A 14 5.18 -5.26 6.21
N PRO A 15 5.27 -4.47 7.29
CA PRO A 15 5.01 -3.05 7.22
C PRO A 15 6.07 -2.40 6.32
N LEU A 16 5.65 -1.47 5.48
CA LEU A 16 6.55 -0.64 4.69
C LEU A 16 7.02 0.53 5.55
N GLU A 17 8.34 0.67 5.73
CA GLU A 17 8.93 1.71 6.58
C GLU A 17 8.65 3.14 6.08
N ASN A 18 8.59 3.31 4.76
CA ASN A 18 8.27 4.59 4.13
C ASN A 18 7.00 4.49 3.27
N PRO A 19 5.80 4.62 3.87
CA PRO A 19 4.56 4.71 3.10
C PRO A 19 4.51 5.97 2.23
N GLY A 20 5.40 6.94 2.46
CA GLY A 20 5.53 8.15 1.67
C GLY A 20 6.23 7.99 0.32
N ASP A 21 6.72 6.79 -0.01
CA ASP A 21 7.36 6.48 -1.30
C ASP A 21 6.46 6.89 -2.48
N ALA A 22 7.07 7.48 -3.51
CA ALA A 22 6.36 8.02 -4.66
C ALA A 22 5.54 6.94 -5.38
N LEU A 23 6.10 5.75 -5.56
CA LEU A 23 5.43 4.63 -6.24
C LEU A 23 4.22 4.15 -5.43
N VAL A 24 4.37 4.08 -4.11
CA VAL A 24 3.30 3.62 -3.21
C VAL A 24 2.15 4.63 -3.17
N LYS A 25 2.47 5.93 -3.19
CA LYS A 25 1.47 7.01 -3.34
C LYS A 25 0.73 6.92 -4.67
N GLU A 26 1.42 6.63 -5.77
CA GLU A 26 0.77 6.46 -7.08
C GLU A 26 -0.19 5.28 -7.09
N ILE A 27 0.21 4.13 -6.52
CA ILE A 27 -0.67 2.96 -6.44
C ILE A 27 -1.90 3.24 -5.58
N ALA A 28 -1.74 3.95 -4.45
CA ALA A 28 -2.87 4.30 -3.60
C ALA A 28 -3.83 5.29 -4.29
N LYS A 29 -3.32 6.30 -5.00
CA LYS A 29 -4.15 7.20 -5.82
C LYS A 29 -4.90 6.46 -6.92
N TRP A 30 -4.23 5.53 -7.60
CA TRP A 30 -4.85 4.68 -8.61
C TRP A 30 -5.99 3.83 -8.02
N ALA A 31 -5.77 3.23 -6.84
CA ALA A 31 -6.82 2.44 -6.17
C ALA A 31 -8.04 3.29 -5.79
N VAL A 32 -7.85 4.52 -5.31
CA VAL A 32 -8.93 5.48 -5.02
C VAL A 32 -9.68 5.84 -6.31
N GLN A 33 -8.98 6.09 -7.41
CA GLN A 33 -9.58 6.39 -8.71
C GLN A 33 -10.42 5.21 -9.23
N GLU A 34 -9.88 3.98 -9.18
CA GLU A 34 -10.60 2.78 -9.58
C GLU A 34 -11.85 2.52 -8.73
N TYR A 35 -11.79 2.82 -7.43
CA TYR A 35 -12.95 2.75 -6.58
C TYR A 35 -14.01 3.80 -6.96
N ASN A 36 -13.59 5.02 -7.29
CA ASN A 36 -14.48 6.11 -7.71
C ASN A 36 -15.17 5.84 -9.06
N ASN A 37 -14.51 5.11 -9.97
CA ASN A 37 -15.10 4.68 -11.24
C ASN A 37 -16.37 3.81 -11.05
N ARG A 38 -16.66 3.35 -9.82
CA ARG A 38 -17.87 2.60 -9.45
C ARG A 38 -19.00 3.49 -8.91
N GLY A 39 -18.97 4.79 -9.19
CA GLY A 39 -19.98 5.76 -8.76
C GLY A 39 -19.77 6.32 -7.36
N ARG A 40 -18.51 6.43 -6.93
CA ARG A 40 -18.10 6.99 -5.63
C ARG A 40 -17.21 8.21 -5.85
N HIS A 41 -17.05 9.05 -4.82
CA HIS A 41 -16.27 10.29 -4.89
C HIS A 41 -15.38 10.48 -3.66
N LEU A 42 -14.35 9.65 -3.54
CA LEU A 42 -13.32 9.77 -2.50
C LEU A 42 -12.15 10.64 -2.99
N THR A 43 -11.54 11.38 -2.07
CA THR A 43 -10.29 12.12 -2.32
C THR A 43 -9.14 11.47 -1.56
N PHE A 44 -8.05 11.20 -2.25
CA PHE A 44 -6.82 10.74 -1.60
C PHE A 44 -6.21 11.85 -0.74
N ASN A 45 -6.03 11.62 0.57
CA ASN A 45 -5.42 12.57 1.49
C ASN A 45 -4.00 12.14 1.89
N SER A 46 -3.88 11.04 2.64
CA SER A 46 -2.60 10.48 3.08
C SER A 46 -2.74 8.98 3.35
N MET A 47 -1.60 8.27 3.43
CA MET A 47 -1.53 6.87 3.83
C MET A 47 -0.96 6.79 5.24
N LEU A 48 -1.65 6.04 6.12
CA LEU A 48 -1.27 5.91 7.52
C LEU A 48 -0.34 4.72 7.75
N GLN A 49 -0.63 3.58 7.12
CA GLN A 49 0.19 2.38 7.24
C GLN A 49 0.00 1.47 6.03
N VAL A 50 1.11 1.18 5.36
CA VAL A 50 1.14 0.31 4.18
C VAL A 50 1.81 -1.00 4.55
N TRP A 51 1.18 -2.11 4.17
CA TRP A 51 1.77 -3.44 4.27
C TRP A 51 2.08 -3.98 2.88
N ILE A 52 3.27 -4.55 2.72
CA ILE A 52 3.69 -5.21 1.50
C ILE A 52 3.80 -6.71 1.71
N LYS A 53 3.43 -7.48 0.70
CA LYS A 53 3.69 -8.91 0.63
C LYS A 53 4.22 -9.24 -0.74
N VAL A 54 5.40 -9.86 -0.78
CA VAL A 54 5.94 -10.43 -2.01
C VAL A 54 5.42 -11.84 -2.15
N THR A 55 4.81 -12.10 -3.29
CA THR A 55 4.41 -13.43 -3.76
C THR A 55 5.19 -13.74 -5.03
N LEU A 56 5.32 -15.02 -5.39
CA LEU A 56 5.98 -15.44 -6.64
C LEU A 56 5.53 -14.57 -7.82
N GLY A 57 6.41 -13.65 -8.24
CA GLY A 57 6.20 -12.71 -9.34
C GLY A 57 5.30 -11.48 -9.08
N ASN A 58 4.74 -11.26 -7.88
CA ASN A 58 3.78 -10.16 -7.64
C ASN A 58 3.94 -9.49 -6.26
N LEU A 59 3.85 -8.14 -6.24
CA LEU A 59 3.76 -7.32 -5.03
C LEU A 59 2.30 -7.07 -4.67
N LYS A 60 1.90 -7.33 -3.42
CA LYS A 60 0.58 -6.97 -2.89
C LYS A 60 0.71 -5.86 -1.86
N LEU A 61 -0.22 -4.91 -1.90
CA LEU A 61 -0.33 -3.78 -0.96
C LEU A 61 -1.64 -3.89 -0.17
N ARG A 62 -1.59 -3.56 1.13
CA ARG A 62 -2.77 -3.53 2.01
C ARG A 62 -2.66 -2.34 2.96
N ASP A 63 -3.70 -1.50 2.98
CA ASP A 63 -3.94 -0.56 4.09
C ASP A 63 -4.53 -1.34 5.28
N SER A 64 -4.03 -1.11 6.49
CA SER A 64 -4.64 -1.69 7.69
C SER A 64 -6.03 -1.11 7.94
N PRO A 65 -7.01 -1.92 8.37
CA PRO A 65 -8.31 -1.41 8.79
C PRO A 65 -8.11 -0.63 10.09
N LEU A 66 -8.08 0.69 10.00
CA LEU A 66 -8.29 1.52 11.17
C LEU A 66 -9.75 1.36 11.58
N SER A 67 -9.97 0.81 12.77
CA SER A 67 -11.24 0.91 13.46
C SER A 67 -11.65 2.38 13.51
N LEU A 68 -12.72 2.73 12.79
CA LEU A 68 -13.43 3.98 13.02
C LEU A 68 -14.15 3.86 14.36
N THR A 69 -13.58 4.44 15.42
CA THR A 69 -14.32 4.89 16.61
C THR A 69 -14.80 6.32 16.40
#